data_AF-A0A2G9NW01-F1
#
_entry.id   AF-A0A2G9NW01-F1
#
_cell.length_a   1.000
_cell.length_b   1.000
_cell.length_c   1.000
_cell.angle_alpha   90.00
_cell.angle_beta   90.00
_cell.angle_gamma   90.00
#
_symmetry.space_group_name_H-M   'P 1'
#
loop_
_entity.id
_entity.type
_entity.pdbx_description
1 polymer ?
#
loop_
_entity_poly.entity_id
_entity_poly.type
_entity_poly.pdbx_seq_one_letter_code
_entity_poly.pdbx_strand_id
1 'polypeptide(L)'
;ESSVKKFEKEKEIFGDVYLWIFSGKFQIKGILSTIISVKYPNKTIIIVKKNQDFYTFSARRQDKKINVSELLKNAIEGFENAFAGGHIPAAGGQILHKDIEKFRKNLKKLA
;
A
#
# COMPACT_ATOMS: atom_id res chain seq x y z
N GLU A 1 4.72 21.41 2.34
CA GLU A 1 3.47 20.75 1.89
C GLU A 1 3.28 19.46 2.71
N SER A 2 2.09 19.17 3.24
CA SER A 2 1.88 17.99 4.09
C SER A 2 1.80 16.70 3.25
N SER A 3 2.29 15.57 3.77
CA SER A 3 2.23 14.28 3.06
C SER A 3 0.80 13.84 2.71
N VAL A 4 -0.19 14.28 3.49
CA VAL A 4 -1.62 14.07 3.19
C VAL A 4 -2.04 14.80 1.92
N LYS A 5 -1.63 16.06 1.72
CA LYS A 5 -1.97 16.81 0.49
C LYS A 5 -1.35 16.17 -0.75
N LYS A 6 -0.13 15.65 -0.65
CA LYS A 6 0.52 14.92 -1.75
C LYS A 6 -0.19 13.63 -2.07
N PHE A 7 -0.50 12.82 -1.05
CA PHE A 7 -1.32 11.62 -1.22
C PHE A 7 -2.65 11.94 -1.95
N GLU A 8 -3.35 13.00 -1.56
CA GLU A 8 -4.63 13.33 -2.19
C GLU A 8 -4.51 13.64 -3.70
N LYS A 9 -3.41 14.28 -4.11
CA LYS A 9 -3.14 14.65 -5.50
C LYS A 9 -2.58 13.49 -6.34
N GLU A 10 -1.74 12.66 -5.74
CA GLU A 10 -0.91 11.69 -6.46
C GLU A 10 -1.40 10.24 -6.31
N LYS A 11 -2.39 9.97 -5.44
CA LYS A 11 -2.93 8.62 -5.29
C LYS A 11 -3.53 8.10 -6.58
N GLU A 12 -3.32 6.82 -6.81
CA GLU A 12 -4.00 6.04 -7.81
C GLU A 12 -5.20 5.35 -7.18
N ILE A 13 -6.29 5.27 -7.94
CA ILE A 13 -7.55 4.68 -7.48
C ILE A 13 -7.85 3.45 -8.32
N PHE A 14 -8.01 2.31 -7.65
CA PHE A 14 -8.51 1.08 -8.21
C PHE A 14 -9.68 0.65 -7.33
N GLY A 15 -10.94 0.87 -7.74
CA GLY A 15 -12.10 0.51 -6.91
C GLY A 15 -12.03 1.07 -5.48
N ASP A 16 -11.93 0.16 -4.51
CA ASP A 16 -11.78 0.48 -3.08
C ASP A 16 -10.33 0.68 -2.61
N VAL A 17 -9.35 0.42 -3.48
CA VAL A 17 -7.91 0.52 -3.19
C VAL A 17 -7.36 1.87 -3.64
N TYR A 18 -6.78 2.61 -2.71
CA TYR A 18 -6.01 3.83 -2.98
C TYR A 18 -4.53 3.52 -2.81
N LEU A 19 -3.79 3.52 -3.92
CA LEU A 19 -2.36 3.27 -3.95
C LEU A 19 -1.61 4.60 -4.06
N TRP A 20 -0.55 4.78 -3.27
CA TRP A 20 0.36 5.89 -3.45
C TRP A 20 1.81 5.44 -3.34
N ILE A 21 2.58 5.66 -4.41
CA ILE A 21 4.00 5.31 -4.48
C ILE A 21 4.82 6.55 -4.17
N PHE A 22 5.43 6.54 -3.00
CA PHE A 22 6.25 7.62 -2.50
C PHE A 22 7.73 7.41 -2.83
N SER A 23 8.33 8.40 -3.51
CA SER A 23 9.74 8.43 -3.92
C SER A 23 10.60 9.41 -3.13
N GLY A 24 10.06 10.08 -2.11
CA GLY A 24 10.79 11.11 -1.36
C GLY A 24 11.77 10.57 -0.30
N LYS A 25 12.77 11.39 0.07
CA LYS A 25 13.71 11.10 1.17
C LYS A 25 13.08 11.12 2.57
N PHE A 26 11.85 11.58 2.71
CA PHE A 26 11.18 11.70 4.01
C PHE A 26 10.70 10.34 4.52
N GLN A 27 10.91 10.08 5.80
CA GLN A 27 10.30 8.91 6.44
C GLN A 27 8.79 9.11 6.54
N ILE A 28 8.03 8.47 5.66
CA ILE A 28 6.59 8.28 5.90
C ILE A 28 6.47 7.32 7.08
N LYS A 29 6.29 7.87 8.28
CA LYS A 29 5.93 7.10 9.46
C LYS A 29 4.53 6.51 9.24
N GLY A 30 4.29 5.27 9.70
CA GLY A 30 3.01 4.56 9.55
C GLY A 30 1.76 5.37 9.98
N ILE A 31 1.97 6.42 10.79
CA ILE A 31 1.01 7.49 11.10
C ILE A 31 0.26 8.00 9.86
N LEU A 32 0.92 8.17 8.71
CA LEU A 32 0.25 8.68 7.51
C LEU A 32 -0.83 7.72 7.00
N SER A 33 -0.52 6.42 6.94
CA SER A 33 -1.49 5.40 6.55
C SER A 33 -2.66 5.35 7.53
N THR A 34 -2.40 5.52 8.83
CA THR A 34 -3.44 5.60 9.86
C THR A 34 -4.32 6.84 9.66
N ILE A 35 -3.74 8.05 9.56
CA ILE A 35 -4.47 9.31 9.36
C ILE A 35 -5.37 9.24 8.13
N ILE A 36 -4.84 8.75 7.00
CA ILE A 36 -5.61 8.65 5.76
C ILE A 36 -6.72 7.61 5.90
N SER A 37 -6.43 6.45 6.51
CA SER A 37 -7.44 5.39 6.68
C SER A 37 -8.58 5.80 7.61
N VAL A 38 -8.34 6.69 8.59
CA VAL A 38 -9.42 7.28 9.41
C VAL A 38 -10.32 8.18 8.57
N LYS A 39 -9.76 8.92 7.60
CA LYS A 39 -10.52 9.75 6.67
C LYS A 39 -11.34 8.93 5.67
N TYR A 40 -10.83 7.77 5.26
CA TYR A 40 -11.49 6.87 4.30
C TYR A 40 -11.65 5.47 4.91
N PRO A 41 -12.56 5.28 5.88
CA PRO A 41 -12.64 4.05 6.66
C PRO A 41 -13.00 2.82 5.82
N ASN A 42 -13.71 3.02 4.72
CA ASN A 42 -14.14 2.00 3.77
C ASN A 42 -13.20 1.80 2.59
N LYS A 43 -12.02 2.43 2.59
CA LYS A 43 -11.03 2.28 1.51
C LYS A 43 -9.78 1.59 2.03
N THR A 44 -9.18 0.78 1.17
CA THR A 44 -7.89 0.17 1.41
C THR A 44 -6.80 1.14 0.99
N ILE A 45 -6.11 1.72 1.96
CA ILE A 45 -5.02 2.66 1.71
C ILE A 45 -3.71 1.89 1.66
N ILE A 46 -3.00 1.93 0.52
CA ILE A 46 -1.70 1.30 0.33
C ILE A 46 -0.67 2.38 0.06
N ILE A 47 0.31 2.51 0.94
CA ILE A 47 1.45 3.41 0.76
C ILE A 47 2.68 2.57 0.46
N VAL A 48 3.34 2.84 -0.65
CA VAL A 48 4.56 2.19 -1.08
C VAL A 48 5.71 3.17 -0.95
N LYS A 49 6.84 2.74 -0.39
CA LYS A 49 8.06 3.53 -0.23
C LYS A 49 9.21 2.83 -0.93
N LYS A 50 9.94 3.58 -1.77
CA LYS A 50 11.21 3.10 -2.33
C LYS A 50 12.31 3.11 -1.27
N ASN A 51 13.00 1.99 -1.09
CA ASN A 51 14.26 1.91 -0.33
C ASN A 51 15.43 1.58 -1.29
N GLN A 52 16.63 1.33 -0.77
CA GLN A 52 17.81 1.07 -1.61
C GLN A 52 17.62 -0.15 -2.52
N ASP A 53 17.21 -1.29 -1.97
CA ASP A 53 17.15 -2.57 -2.72
C ASP A 53 15.74 -3.06 -3.03
N PHE A 54 14.74 -2.53 -2.32
CA PHE A 54 13.35 -2.98 -2.37
C PHE A 54 12.36 -1.83 -2.21
N TYR A 55 11.11 -2.08 -2.58
CA TYR A 55 9.98 -1.28 -2.14
C TYR A 55 9.36 -1.91 -0.90
N THR A 56 9.14 -1.12 0.16
CA THR A 56 8.26 -1.53 1.26
C THR A 56 6.88 -0.94 1.08
N PHE A 57 5.86 -1.63 1.58
CA PHE A 57 4.49 -1.14 1.54
C PHE A 57 3.76 -1.38 2.85
N SER A 58 2.77 -0.53 3.10
CA SER A 58 1.89 -0.60 4.26
C SER A 58 0.46 -0.35 3.82
N ALA A 59 -0.43 -1.30 4.15
CA ALA A 59 -1.85 -1.24 3.87
C ALA A 59 -2.67 -1.02 5.14
N ARG A 60 -3.73 -0.22 5.05
CA ARG A 60 -4.69 0.02 6.14
C ARG A 60 -6.12 0.05 5.60
N ARG A 61 -7.06 -0.56 6.32
CA ARG A 61 -8.52 -0.44 6.11
C ARG A 61 -9.24 -0.51 7.45
N GLN A 62 -9.96 0.55 7.83
CA GLN A 62 -10.51 0.66 9.20
C GLN A 62 -11.79 -0.15 9.39
N ASP A 63 -12.64 -0.28 8.36
CA ASP A 63 -13.90 -1.03 8.46
C ASP A 63 -13.74 -2.56 8.53
N LYS A 64 -12.50 -3.07 8.36
CA LYS A 64 -12.14 -4.50 8.36
C LYS A 64 -12.90 -5.36 7.35
N LYS A 65 -13.62 -4.78 6.38
CA LYS A 65 -14.41 -5.52 5.39
C LYS A 65 -13.54 -6.27 4.37
N ILE A 66 -12.34 -5.75 4.10
CA ILE A 66 -11.33 -6.43 3.29
C ILE A 66 -10.17 -6.82 4.18
N ASN A 67 -9.77 -8.09 4.08
CA ASN A 67 -8.55 -8.59 4.67
C ASN A 67 -7.34 -8.07 3.88
N VAL A 68 -6.73 -6.98 4.35
CA VAL A 68 -5.61 -6.36 3.62
C VAL A 68 -4.36 -7.23 3.63
N SER A 69 -4.24 -8.16 4.58
CA SER A 69 -3.15 -9.13 4.63
C SER A 69 -3.22 -10.10 3.46
N GLU A 70 -4.41 -10.65 3.21
CA GLU A 70 -4.67 -11.56 2.09
C GLU A 70 -4.60 -10.85 0.74
N LEU A 71 -5.18 -9.65 0.62
CA LEU A 71 -5.06 -8.82 -0.58
C LEU A 71 -3.58 -8.63 -0.97
N LEU A 72 -2.73 -8.28 -0.02
CA LEU A 72 -1.31 -8.05 -0.28
C LEU A 72 -0.57 -9.34 -0.62
N LYS A 73 -0.87 -10.46 0.04
CA LYS A 73 -0.28 -11.77 -0.28
C LYS A 73 -0.60 -12.19 -1.72
N ASN A 74 -1.86 -12.05 -2.13
CA ASN A 74 -2.30 -12.35 -3.49
C ASN A 74 -1.65 -11.38 -4.49
N ALA A 75 -1.47 -10.11 -4.12
CA ALA A 75 -0.85 -9.12 -5.00
C ALA A 75 0.64 -9.39 -5.29
N ILE A 76 1.35 -10.09 -4.40
CA ILE A 76 2.77 -10.44 -4.56
C ILE A 76 3.00 -11.90 -4.94
N GLU A 77 1.94 -12.65 -5.26
CA GLU A 77 2.06 -14.07 -5.57
C GLU A 77 3.01 -14.32 -6.75
N GLY A 78 3.95 -15.26 -6.55
CA GLY A 78 4.98 -15.59 -7.53
C GLY A 78 6.10 -14.55 -7.69
N PHE A 79 6.25 -13.61 -6.75
CA PHE A 79 7.37 -12.69 -6.73
C PHE A 79 8.54 -13.29 -5.95
N GLU A 80 9.76 -13.09 -6.45
CA GLU A 80 10.97 -13.53 -5.78
C GLU A 80 11.34 -12.57 -4.64
N ASN A 81 11.79 -13.11 -3.50
CA ASN A 81 12.24 -12.32 -2.33
C ASN A 81 11.22 -11.29 -1.82
N ALA A 82 9.94 -11.53 -2.08
CA ALA A 82 8.83 -10.72 -1.60
C ALA A 82 8.18 -11.36 -0.37
N PHE A 83 7.61 -10.52 0.50
CA PHE A 83 6.78 -10.99 1.60
C PHE A 83 5.66 -10.01 1.87
N ALA A 84 4.53 -10.52 2.38
CA ALA A 84 3.40 -9.72 2.86
C ALA A 84 2.77 -10.40 4.07
N GLY A 85 2.40 -9.60 5.08
CA GLY A 85 1.81 -10.11 6.31
C GLY A 85 1.24 -9.03 7.21
N GLY A 86 0.52 -9.47 8.24
CA GLY A 86 -0.18 -8.61 9.20
C GLY A 86 -1.61 -9.10 9.45
N HIS A 87 -2.45 -8.18 9.92
CA HIS A 87 -3.83 -8.43 10.34
C HIS A 87 -4.85 -7.91 9.31
N ILE A 88 -6.11 -8.30 9.49
CA ILE A 88 -7.24 -7.89 8.63
C ILE A 88 -7.26 -6.38 8.33
N PRO A 89 -7.12 -5.45 9.31
CA PRO A 89 -7.13 -4.00 9.02
C PRO A 89 -5.77 -3.41 8.65
N ALA A 90 -4.67 -4.14 8.86
CA ALA A 90 -3.32 -3.58 8.83
C ALA A 90 -2.28 -4.63 8.45
N ALA A 91 -1.69 -4.48 7.28
CA ALA A 91 -0.65 -5.35 6.78
C ALA A 91 0.46 -4.54 6.09
N GLY A 92 1.57 -5.21 5.77
CA GLY A 92 2.69 -4.62 5.06
C GLY A 92 3.58 -5.70 4.48
N GLY A 93 4.63 -5.27 3.81
CA GLY A 93 5.52 -6.18 3.11
C GLY A 93 6.59 -5.49 2.29
N GLN A 94 7.27 -6.28 1.47
CA GLN A 94 8.26 -5.80 0.52
C GLN A 94 8.21 -6.54 -0.82
N ILE A 95 8.66 -5.86 -1.87
CA ILE A 95 8.90 -6.42 -3.21
C ILE A 95 10.22 -5.85 -3.77
N LEU A 96 10.81 -6.55 -4.74
CA LEU A 96 11.96 -6.04 -5.49
C LEU A 96 11.56 -4.87 -6.39
N HIS A 97 12.52 -4.00 -6.73
CA HIS A 97 12.27 -2.85 -7.62
C HIS A 97 11.68 -3.24 -8.97
N LYS A 98 12.11 -4.38 -9.52
CA LYS A 98 11.65 -4.89 -10.82
C LYS A 98 10.13 -5.19 -10.85
N ASP A 99 9.54 -5.45 -9.69
CA ASP A 99 8.17 -5.95 -9.59
C ASP A 99 7.11 -4.87 -9.34
N ILE A 100 7.50 -3.59 -9.18
CA ILE A 100 6.58 -2.51 -8.83
C ILE A 100 5.41 -2.35 -9.82
N GLU A 101 5.68 -2.45 -11.12
CA GLU A 101 4.64 -2.34 -12.15
C GLU A 101 3.73 -3.57 -12.15
N LYS A 102 4.27 -4.76 -11.85
CA LYS A 102 3.48 -5.99 -11.74
C LYS A 102 2.59 -5.95 -10.49
N PHE A 103 3.13 -5.47 -9.36
CA PHE A 103 2.38 -5.25 -8.13
C PHE A 103 1.20 -4.31 -8.34
N ARG A 104 1.43 -3.17 -9.00
CA ARG A 104 0.39 -2.20 -9.37
C ARG A 104 -0.73 -2.84 -10.22
N LYS A 105 -0.35 -3.63 -11.23
CA LYS A 105 -1.31 -4.36 -12.08
C LYS A 105 -2.10 -5.40 -11.29
N ASN A 106 -1.46 -6.14 -10.40
CA ASN A 106 -2.12 -7.15 -9.57
C ASN A 106 -3.12 -6.49 -8.61
N LEU A 107 -2.73 -5.40 -7.92
CA LEU A 107 -3.64 -4.64 -7.08
C LEU A 107 -4.86 -4.15 -7.87
N LYS A 108 -4.68 -3.61 -9.08
CA LYS A 108 -5.79 -3.17 -9.92
C LYS A 108 -6.76 -4.30 -10.28
N LYS A 109 -6.31 -5.54 -10.42
CA LYS A 109 -7.15 -6.71 -10.71
C LYS A 109 -7.89 -7.24 -9.47
N LEU A 110 -7.30 -7.08 -8.29
CA LEU A 110 -7.82 -7.57 -7.01
C LEU A 110 -8.70 -6.55 -6.28
N ALA A 111 -8.77 -5.33 -6.79
CA ALA A 111 -9.44 -4.19 -6.17
C ALA A 111 -10.94 -4.07 -6.49
#